data_AF-D7M7X0-F1
#
_entry.id   AF-D7M7X0-F1
#
_cell.length_a   1.000
_cell.length_b   1.000
_cell.length_c   1.000
_cell.angle_alpha   90.00
_cell.angle_beta   90.00
_cell.angle_gamma   90.00
#
_symmetry.space_group_name_H-M   'P 1'
#
loop_
_entity.id
_entity.type
_entity.pdbx_description
1 polymer ?
#
loop_
_entity_poly.entity_id
_entity_poly.type
_entity_poly.pdbx_seq_one_letter_code
_entity_poly.pdbx_strand_id
1 'polypeptide(L)' 'MHWLVSRSYPSLGFGLSTAIGGSAANPNAIVAYTDGDGSFLNSLHELPTLHTENLHIKILLLNNHHFGVFQWEDIL' A
#
# COMPACT_ATOMS: atom_id res chain seq x y z
N MET A 1 -2.40 -12.14 -14.03
CA MET A 1 -1.74 -11.00 -13.33
C MET A 1 -2.78 -9.92 -13.18
N HIS A 2 -3.08 -9.48 -11.95
CA HIS A 2 -4.15 -8.52 -11.65
C HIS A 2 -3.55 -7.28 -10.99
N TRP A 3 -4.14 -6.11 -11.26
CA TRP A 3 -3.73 -4.82 -10.68
C TRP A 3 -4.91 -4.20 -9.95
N LEU A 4 -4.72 -3.88 -8.68
CA LEU A 4 -5.71 -3.21 -7.85
C LEU A 4 -5.16 -1.85 -7.45
N VAL A 5 -5.81 -0.78 -7.91
CA VAL A 5 -5.40 0.61 -7.65
C VAL A 5 -6.65 1.46 -7.41
N SER A 6 -6.57 2.41 -6.47
CA SER A 6 -7.65 3.38 -6.31
C SER A 6 -7.55 4.45 -7.38
N ARG A 7 -8.58 4.56 -8.23
CA ARG A 7 -8.62 5.50 -9.37
C ARG A 7 -9.59 6.65 -9.16
N SER A 8 -10.84 6.34 -8.82
CA SER A 8 -11.90 7.35 -8.73
C SER A 8 -11.80 8.22 -7.47
N TYR A 9 -11.22 7.68 -6.40
CA TYR A 9 -11.01 8.39 -5.14
C TYR A 9 -9.64 8.03 -4.57
N PRO A 10 -8.57 8.78 -4.90
CA PRO A 10 -7.20 8.45 -4.52
C PRO A 10 -6.98 8.66 -3.01
N SER A 11 -7.38 7.67 -2.22
CA SER A 11 -7.24 7.65 -0.77
C SER A 11 -5.87 7.09 -0.37
N LEU A 12 -5.16 7.84 0.47
CA LEU A 12 -3.93 7.39 1.11
C LEU A 12 -4.22 6.18 2.01
N GLY A 13 -3.35 5.18 1.98
CA GLY A 13 -3.51 3.96 2.78
C GLY A 13 -4.38 2.86 2.16
N PHE A 14 -5.04 3.10 1.01
CA PHE A 14 -5.81 2.08 0.28
C PHE A 14 -5.00 0.82 -0.08
N GLY A 15 -3.70 1.00 -0.36
CA GLY A 15 -2.89 -0.09 -0.90
C GLY A 15 -2.63 -1.24 0.09
N LEU A 16 -2.40 -0.93 1.37
CA LEU A 16 -2.12 -1.96 2.38
C LEU A 16 -3.37 -2.79 2.69
N SER A 17 -4.50 -2.14 2.95
CA SER A 17 -5.79 -2.82 3.19
C SER A 17 -6.22 -3.67 2.00
N THR A 18 -5.99 -3.19 0.77
CA THR A 18 -6.24 -3.96 -0.45
C THR A 18 -5.32 -5.18 -0.57
N ALA A 19 -4.05 -5.04 -0.21
CA ALA A 19 -3.11 -6.17 -0.21
C ALA A 19 -3.46 -7.23 0.86
N ILE A 20 -3.90 -6.80 2.05
CA ILE A 20 -4.45 -7.68 3.10
C ILE A 20 -5.63 -8.47 2.55
N GLY A 21 -6.62 -7.80 1.97
CA GLY A 21 -7.78 -8.46 1.37
C GLY A 21 -7.40 -9.41 0.23
N GLY A 22 -6.46 -9.01 -0.63
CA GLY A 22 -5.96 -9.85 -1.71
C GLY A 22 -5.27 -11.12 -1.23
N SER A 23 -4.43 -11.01 -0.18
CA SER A 23 -3.73 -12.15 0.43
C SER A 23 -4.70 -13.08 1.16
N ALA A 24 -5.68 -12.53 1.87
CA ALA A 24 -6.69 -13.31 2.58
C ALA A 24 -7.63 -14.05 1.61
N ALA A 25 -8.04 -13.40 0.51
CA ALA A 25 -8.92 -13.99 -0.50
C ALA A 25 -8.22 -15.05 -1.36
N ASN A 26 -6.89 -14.97 -1.52
CA ASN A 26 -6.11 -15.93 -2.29
C ASN A 26 -4.81 -16.31 -1.55
N PRO A 27 -4.86 -17.25 -0.58
CA PRO A 27 -3.70 -17.60 0.26
C PRO A 27 -2.47 -18.11 -0.49
N ASN A 28 -2.66 -18.67 -1.70
CA ASN A 28 -1.57 -19.19 -2.53
C ASN A 28 -1.00 -18.15 -3.52
N ALA A 29 -1.58 -16.95 -3.59
CA ALA A 29 -1.12 -15.93 -4.51
C ALA A 29 0.08 -15.17 -3.94
N ILE A 30 1.02 -14.81 -4.82
CA ILE A 30 2.06 -13.85 -4.47
C ILE A 30 1.44 -12.45 -4.55
N VAL A 31 1.27 -11.81 -3.39
CA VAL A 31 0.78 -10.43 -3.30
C VAL A 31 1.96 -9.48 -3.17
N ALA A 32 2.07 -8.57 -4.14
CA ALA A 32 3.03 -7.47 -4.12
C ALA A 32 2.27 -6.16 -3.94
N TYR A 33 2.73 -5.35 -2.99
CA TYR A 33 2.21 -4.04 -2.64
C TYR A 33 3.31 -3.01 -2.85
N THR A 34 3.02 -1.97 -3.63
CA THR A 34 3.96 -0.86 -3.87
C THR A 34 3.29 0.44 -3.44
N ASP A 35 3.98 1.24 -2.64
CA ASP A 35 3.45 2.51 -2.15
C ASP A 35 4.55 3.54 -1.87
N GLY A 36 4.15 4.80 -1.75
CA GLY A 36 5.00 5.87 -1.23
C GLY A 36 5.03 5.90 0.29
N ASP A 37 6.10 6.45 0.88
CA ASP A 37 6.25 6.68 2.32
C ASP A 37 5.07 7.46 2.94
N GLY A 38 4.63 8.55 2.29
CA GLY A 38 3.49 9.34 2.77
C GLY A 38 2.19 8.53 2.87
N SER A 39 1.84 7.76 1.84
CA SER A 39 0.63 6.90 1.85
C SER A 39 0.77 5.74 2.83
N PHE A 40 1.94 5.10 2.88
CA PHE A 40 2.21 4.00 3.79
C PHE A 40 2.08 4.39 5.26
N LEU A 41 2.53 5.60 5.65
CA LEU A 41 2.36 6.11 7.01
C LEU A 41 0.88 6.26 7.42
N ASN A 42 -0.04 6.46 6.47
CA ASN A 42 -1.47 6.55 6.76
C ASN A 42 -2.11 5.20 7.08
N SER A 43 -1.52 4.08 6.63
CA SER A 43 -2.04 2.72 6.87
C SER A 43 -1.14 1.85 7.74
N LEU A 44 0.00 2.35 8.22
CA LEU A 44 1.00 1.58 8.98
C LEU A 44 0.43 0.83 10.20
N HIS A 45 -0.65 1.34 10.79
CA HIS A 45 -1.35 0.70 11.90
C HIS A 45 -2.00 -0.65 11.56
N GLU A 46 -2.10 -1.02 10.27
CA GLU A 46 -2.58 -2.32 9.82
C GLU A 46 -1.48 -3.40 9.76
N LEU A 47 -0.20 -3.04 9.92
CA LEU A 47 0.91 -4.03 9.94
C LEU A 47 0.75 -5.14 10.99
N PRO A 48 0.25 -4.88 12.22
CA PRO A 48 -0.05 -5.94 13.18
C PRO A 48 -1.07 -6.96 12.69
N THR A 49 -1.99 -6.57 11.79
CA THR A 49 -2.96 -7.48 11.18
C THR A 49 -2.27 -8.52 10.31
N LEU A 50 -1.23 -8.13 9.55
CA LEU A 50 -0.46 -9.08 8.73
C LEU A 50 0.16 -10.18 9.59
N HIS A 51 0.70 -9.80 10.76
CA HIS A 51 1.27 -10.76 11.69
C HIS A 51 0.21 -11.65 12.32
N THR A 52 -0.88 -11.06 12.81
CA THR A 52 -1.98 -11.78 13.49
C THR A 52 -2.64 -12.80 12.58
N GLU A 53 -2.86 -12.43 11.32
CA GLU A 53 -3.52 -13.27 10.30
C GLU A 53 -2.53 -14.13 9.49
N ASN A 54 -1.24 -14.09 9.83
CA ASN A 54 -0.17 -14.83 9.14
C ASN A 54 -0.13 -14.58 7.61
N LEU A 55 -0.37 -13.33 7.20
CA LEU A 55 -0.42 -12.94 5.80
C LEU A 55 0.96 -12.52 5.29
N HIS A 56 1.33 -13.05 4.13
CA HIS A 56 2.66 -12.86 3.54
C HIS A 56 2.56 -11.93 2.33
N ILE A 57 2.73 -10.63 2.57
CA ILE A 57 2.68 -9.57 1.54
C ILE A 57 4.08 -9.03 1.31
N LYS A 58 4.50 -8.93 0.04
CA LYS A 58 5.78 -8.30 -0.33
C LYS A 58 5.56 -6.80 -0.51
N ILE A 59 6.17 -6.00 0.36
CA ILE A 59 6.04 -4.54 0.35
C ILE A 59 7.26 -3.91 -0.31
N LEU A 60 7.03 -3.11 -1.35
CA LEU A 60 8.01 -2.24 -1.98
C LEU A 60 7.68 -0.79 -1.62
N LEU A 61 8.47 -0.21 -0.71
CA LEU A 61 8.28 1.15 -0.23
C LEU A 61 9.17 2.12 -1.01
N LEU A 62 8.55 3.09 -1.69
CA LEU A 62 9.22 4.19 -2.34
C LEU A 62 9.33 5.36 -1.36
N ASN A 63 10.52 5.57 -0.81
CA ASN A 63 10.75 6.59 0.21
C ASN A 63 11.56 7.76 -0.36
N ASN A 64 10.90 8.89 -0.57
CA ASN A 64 11.49 10.18 -0.94
C ASN A 64 11.41 11.22 0.21
N HIS A 65 11.00 10.82 1.42
CA HIS A 65 10.83 11.69 2.58
C HIS A 65 9.91 12.89 2.34
N HIS A 66 8.95 12.74 1.44
CA HIS A 66 8.07 13.81 1.03
C HIS A 66 6.75 13.26 0.51
N PHE A 67 5.68 14.02 0.65
CA PHE A 67 4.48 13.70 -0.10
C PHE A 67 4.72 14.01 -1.58
N GLY A 68 5.13 12.98 -2.33
CA GLY A 68 5.58 13.13 -3.71
C GLY A 68 4.60 13.87 -4.62
N VAL A 69 3.29 13.75 -4.39
CA VAL A 69 2.28 14.50 -5.18
C VAL A 69 2.41 16.01 -4.99
N PHE A 70 2.66 16.47 -3.76
CA PHE A 70 2.83 17.89 -3.44
C PHE A 70 4.23 18.39 -3.83
N GLN A 71 5.23 17.50 -3.84
CA GLN A 71 6.60 17.85 -4.25
C GLN A 71 6.68 18.40 -5.67
N TRP A 72 5.88 17.86 -6.61
CA TRP A 72 5.88 18.37 -7.99
C TRP A 72 5.18 19.73 -8.11
N GLU A 73 4.27 20.05 -7.19
CA GLU A 73 3.61 21.36 -7.14
C GLU A 73 4.55 22.45 -6.61
N ASP A 74 5.44 22.13 -5.67
CA ASP A 74 6.45 23.06 -5.13
C ASP A 74 7.53 23.47 -6.15
N ILE A 75 7.66 22.73 -7.25
CA ILE A 75 8.64 23.00 -8.33
C ILE A 75 8.02 23.88 -9.44
N LEU A 76 6.71 24.13 -9.40
CA LEU A 76 5.98 25.04 -10.29
C LEU A 76 5.88 26.46 -9.69
#